data_AF-A0A356T9J2-F1
#
_entry.id   AF-A0A356T9J2-F1
#
_cell.length_a   1.000
_cell.length_b   1.000
_cell.length_c   1.000
_cell.angle_alpha   90.00
_cell.angle_beta   90.00
_cell.angle_gamma   90.00
#
_symmetry.space_group_name_H-M   'P 1'
#
loop_
_entity.id
_entity.type
_entity.pdbx_description
1 polymer ?
#
loop_
_entity_poly.entity_id
_entity_poly.type
_entity_poly.pdbx_seq_one_letter_code
_entity_poly.pdbx_strand_id
1 'polypeptide(L)'
;MISAVPEPGAASQTKLRSLPADALVAVLCDPKRPWWRRVPCAQALVGRATDAHARAIWTRVIDAEEVTEVARACLTVLEEAWKTTPPDEALTWLRAQEGRALKYGMHESLLNARGRMGDLSAAGPLCELVFCPWAHRHQAARDAMRALGEARGTGAVTRHLGARTGSWAGLSKEGPTAAARFTGLALDRAPSVAGCLGALADPHVAVAHAAHERLVATTVSTADLLGFADARLEALARCRDAPPSLTGDAAAACWALVAAARKAPCEATRLQIETRWRQVGQPRLEHPGVPEDIRRAILREHLPAQRETDPRLLVEGLLSTAPTDARPSPEPACPEQARSAHAALDAAGFAPAAPVSAGAANQQGAGTYHVVATADLSVKVSDLGPWVMAESRLPAAVHRALTEADLEILDDELLTRTFEGLPVYFFGDREPLSIEDLLFYWQD
;
A
#
# COMPACT_ATOMS: atom_id res chain seq x y z
N MET A 1 29.83 35.01 14.09
CA MET A 1 30.16 33.56 14.21
C MET A 1 29.05 32.89 15.01
N ILE A 2 28.14 32.15 14.35
CA ILE A 2 27.29 31.16 15.03
C ILE A 2 27.41 29.87 14.22
N SER A 3 28.33 29.01 14.69
CA SER A 3 28.51 27.63 14.25
C SER A 3 27.94 26.72 15.34
N ALA A 4 26.64 26.84 15.63
CA ALA A 4 26.00 26.16 16.76
C ALA A 4 24.91 25.15 16.37
N VAL A 5 24.66 24.94 15.08
CA VAL A 5 23.70 23.92 14.62
C VAL A 5 24.48 22.61 14.43
N PRO A 6 24.21 21.55 15.22
CA PRO A 6 24.94 20.28 15.14
C PRO A 6 24.55 19.48 13.88
N GLU A 7 25.37 18.50 13.51
CA GLU A 7 25.06 17.56 12.41
C GLU A 7 23.80 16.71 12.71
N PRO A 8 23.13 16.14 11.69
CA PRO A 8 21.85 15.46 11.86
C PRO A 8 21.92 14.22 12.79
N GLY A 9 20.94 14.08 13.69
CA GLY A 9 20.79 12.94 14.60
C GLY A 9 19.85 13.23 15.79
N ALA A 10 19.43 12.20 16.54
CA ALA A 10 18.51 12.36 17.68
C ALA A 10 19.06 13.27 18.79
N ALA A 11 20.37 13.18 19.09
CA ALA A 11 21.05 14.06 20.04
C ALA A 11 21.10 15.52 19.55
N SER A 12 21.11 15.74 18.23
CA SER A 12 21.10 17.08 17.61
C SER A 12 19.74 17.76 17.75
N GLN A 13 18.64 17.01 17.61
CA GLN A 13 17.28 17.56 17.77
C GLN A 13 16.97 18.02 19.20
N THR A 14 17.39 17.27 20.21
CA THR A 14 17.24 17.69 21.62
C THR A 14 17.99 19.01 21.89
N LYS A 15 19.20 19.14 21.35
CA LYS A 15 19.98 20.36 21.47
C LYS A 15 19.34 21.54 20.74
N LEU A 16 18.80 21.33 19.53
CA LEU A 16 18.07 22.38 18.80
C LEU A 16 16.82 22.86 19.55
N ARG A 17 16.07 21.95 20.17
CA ARG A 17 14.90 22.32 21.01
C ARG A 17 15.26 23.18 22.22
N SER A 18 16.49 23.08 22.72
CA SER A 18 16.97 23.95 23.82
C SER A 18 17.31 25.38 23.40
N LEU A 19 17.48 25.64 22.09
CA LEU A 19 17.80 26.97 21.59
C LEU A 19 16.56 27.89 21.58
N PRO A 20 16.73 29.22 21.72
CA PRO A 20 15.64 30.19 21.60
C PRO A 20 14.93 30.12 20.25
N ALA A 21 13.61 30.33 20.24
CA ALA A 21 12.81 30.29 19.02
C ALA A 21 13.28 31.32 17.97
N ASP A 22 13.62 32.55 18.39
CA ASP A 22 14.17 33.59 17.50
C ASP A 22 15.42 33.12 16.74
N ALA A 23 16.32 32.42 17.44
CA ALA A 23 17.55 31.90 16.85
C ALA A 23 17.27 30.82 15.80
N LEU A 24 16.28 29.97 16.05
CA LEU A 24 15.85 28.94 15.10
C LEU A 24 15.17 29.56 13.87
N VAL A 25 14.33 30.59 14.06
CA VAL A 25 13.66 31.32 12.97
C VAL A 25 14.69 32.03 12.09
N ALA A 26 15.70 32.67 12.70
CA ALA A 26 16.77 33.32 11.96
C ALA A 26 17.54 32.34 11.05
N VAL A 27 17.80 31.11 11.52
CA VAL A 27 18.44 30.07 10.69
C VAL A 27 17.49 29.53 9.62
N LEU A 28 16.23 29.25 9.98
CA LEU A 28 15.22 28.72 9.08
C LEU A 28 14.94 29.67 7.90
N CYS A 29 14.85 30.97 8.16
CA CYS A 29 14.47 31.96 7.15
C CYS A 29 15.64 32.51 6.32
N ASP A 30 16.90 32.17 6.65
CA ASP A 30 18.08 32.59 5.90
C ASP A 30 18.29 31.73 4.63
N PRO A 31 18.02 32.26 3.42
CA PRO A 31 18.15 31.50 2.17
C PRO A 31 19.59 31.14 1.83
N LYS A 32 20.59 31.78 2.46
CA LYS A 32 22.01 31.46 2.25
C LYS A 32 22.43 30.20 3.01
N ARG A 33 21.58 29.67 3.89
CA ARG A 33 21.84 28.42 4.60
C ARG A 33 21.35 27.23 3.77
N PRO A 34 22.09 26.11 3.76
CA PRO A 34 21.63 24.92 3.06
C PRO A 34 20.39 24.33 3.74
N TRP A 35 19.50 23.74 2.95
CA TRP A 35 18.20 23.23 3.39
C TRP A 35 18.32 22.22 4.55
N TRP A 36 19.35 21.37 4.54
CA TRP A 36 19.59 20.36 5.59
C TRP A 36 19.96 20.96 6.97
N ARG A 37 20.32 22.24 7.06
CA ARG A 37 20.43 22.97 8.34
C ARG A 37 19.12 23.66 8.74
N ARG A 38 18.31 24.04 7.76
CA ARG A 38 17.08 24.81 7.94
C ARG A 38 15.92 23.92 8.41
N VAL A 39 15.75 22.75 7.79
CA VAL A 39 14.67 21.80 8.11
C VAL A 39 14.67 21.34 9.57
N PRO A 40 15.82 20.95 10.19
CA PRO A 40 15.84 20.61 11.61
C PRO A 40 15.42 21.75 12.53
N CYS A 41 15.70 23.01 12.16
CA CYS A 41 15.27 24.18 12.93
C CYS A 41 13.75 24.36 12.90
N ALA A 42 13.11 24.14 11.75
CA ALA A 42 11.65 24.11 11.66
C ALA A 42 11.05 23.00 12.53
N GLN A 43 11.61 21.79 12.49
CA GLN A 43 11.16 20.68 13.35
C GLN A 43 11.29 21.00 14.85
N ALA A 44 12.32 21.73 15.26
CA ALA A 44 12.51 22.19 16.63
C ALA A 44 11.60 23.39 17.02
N LEU A 45 10.97 24.07 16.05
CA LEU A 45 10.08 25.22 16.25
C LEU A 45 8.59 24.86 16.37
N VAL A 46 8.18 23.66 15.95
CA VAL A 46 6.78 23.21 16.00
C VAL A 46 6.22 23.35 17.43
N GLY A 47 5.08 24.04 17.56
CA GLY A 47 4.43 24.33 18.84
C GLY A 47 5.08 25.43 19.70
N ARG A 48 6.15 26.08 19.21
CA ARG A 48 6.89 27.15 19.92
C ARG A 48 6.89 28.50 19.18
N ALA A 49 6.35 28.54 17.96
CA ALA A 49 6.30 29.73 17.14
C ALA A 49 5.20 30.70 17.64
N THR A 50 5.53 31.99 17.72
CA THR A 50 4.56 33.07 17.91
C THR A 50 3.97 33.49 16.57
N ASP A 51 2.91 34.30 16.54
CA ASP A 51 2.39 34.83 15.26
C ASP A 51 3.46 35.64 14.49
N ALA A 52 4.31 36.39 15.19
CA ALA A 52 5.42 37.11 14.58
C ALA A 52 6.41 36.15 13.88
N HIS A 53 6.74 35.03 14.52
CA HIS A 53 7.55 33.98 13.88
C HIS A 53 6.84 33.39 12.65
N ALA A 54 5.54 33.09 12.78
CA ALA A 54 4.75 32.50 11.71
C ALA A 54 4.69 33.41 10.47
N ARG A 55 4.50 34.73 10.65
CA ARG A 55 4.53 35.69 9.53
C ARG A 55 5.89 35.74 8.82
N ALA A 56 6.99 35.66 9.57
CA ALA A 56 8.33 35.58 8.95
C ALA A 56 8.51 34.28 8.16
N ILE A 57 8.09 33.14 8.73
CA ILE A 57 8.17 31.81 8.12
C ILE A 57 7.31 31.71 6.86
N TRP A 58 6.13 32.34 6.85
CA TRP A 58 5.21 32.37 5.71
C TRP A 58 5.86 32.88 4.42
N THR A 59 6.76 33.85 4.54
CA THR A 59 7.51 34.40 3.39
C THR A 59 8.39 33.37 2.66
N ARG A 60 8.70 32.23 3.30
CA ARG A 60 9.42 31.11 2.67
C ARG A 60 8.46 30.15 1.96
N VAL A 61 7.22 30.01 2.44
CA VAL A 61 6.22 29.13 1.84
C VAL A 61 5.70 29.70 0.52
N ILE A 62 5.53 31.02 0.44
CA ILE A 62 5.02 31.68 -0.78
C ILE A 62 6.10 31.99 -1.81
N ASP A 63 7.38 31.76 -1.47
CA ASP A 63 8.50 31.95 -2.37
C ASP A 63 8.62 30.78 -3.36
N ALA A 64 8.42 31.04 -4.64
CA ALA A 64 8.46 30.03 -5.70
C ALA A 64 9.85 29.39 -5.86
N GLU A 65 10.91 30.12 -5.51
CA GLU A 65 12.30 29.65 -5.61
C GLU A 65 12.76 28.84 -4.39
N GLU A 66 11.95 28.80 -3.32
CA GLU A 66 12.31 28.08 -2.11
C GLU A 66 12.42 26.57 -2.34
N VAL A 67 13.33 25.95 -1.60
CA VAL A 67 13.54 24.50 -1.59
C VAL A 67 12.32 23.81 -0.99
N THR A 68 11.78 22.81 -1.68
CA THR A 68 10.54 22.10 -1.32
C THR A 68 10.57 21.55 0.12
N GLU A 69 11.69 20.96 0.55
CA GLU A 69 11.86 20.43 1.89
C GLU A 69 11.72 21.51 2.97
N VAL A 70 12.22 22.71 2.69
CA VAL A 70 12.11 23.85 3.61
C VAL A 70 10.68 24.38 3.63
N ALA A 71 10.06 24.58 2.47
CA ALA A 71 8.67 25.04 2.38
C ALA A 71 7.71 24.09 3.13
N ARG A 72 7.89 22.76 2.99
CA ARG A 72 7.13 21.75 3.73
C ARG A 72 7.37 21.82 5.23
N ALA A 73 8.62 21.96 5.66
CA ALA A 73 8.94 22.08 7.08
C ALA A 73 8.37 23.37 7.69
N CYS A 74 8.38 24.48 6.93
CA CYS A 74 7.73 25.74 7.30
C CYS A 74 6.22 25.57 7.47
N LEU A 75 5.54 24.87 6.55
CA LEU A 75 4.10 24.58 6.66
C LEU A 75 3.76 23.86 7.97
N THR A 76 4.55 22.87 8.39
CA THR A 76 4.34 22.17 9.66
C THR A 76 4.42 23.10 10.88
N VAL A 77 5.29 24.11 10.86
CA VAL A 77 5.34 25.13 11.93
C VAL A 77 4.09 26.00 11.91
N LEU A 78 3.65 26.42 10.73
CA LEU A 78 2.48 27.27 10.54
C LEU A 78 1.18 26.56 10.92
N GLU A 79 1.06 25.26 10.61
CA GLU A 79 -0.10 24.43 10.99
C GLU A 79 -0.41 24.51 12.49
N GLU A 80 0.62 24.47 13.34
CA GLU A 80 0.45 24.58 14.79
C GLU A 80 0.26 26.04 15.23
N ALA A 81 1.05 26.98 14.68
CA ALA A 81 0.96 28.39 15.05
C ALA A 81 -0.40 29.02 14.69
N TRP A 82 -1.01 28.55 13.62
CA TRP A 82 -2.26 29.08 13.05
C TRP A 82 -3.44 28.12 13.18
N LYS A 83 -3.34 27.07 14.01
CA LYS A 83 -4.38 26.04 14.19
C LYS A 83 -5.75 26.64 14.56
N THR A 84 -5.76 27.68 15.40
CA THR A 84 -6.99 28.28 15.95
C THR A 84 -7.45 29.53 15.21
N THR A 85 -6.52 30.31 14.68
CA THR A 85 -6.81 31.61 14.05
C THR A 85 -5.86 31.85 12.89
N PRO A 86 -6.05 31.13 11.77
CA PRO A 86 -5.23 31.34 10.58
C PRO A 86 -5.52 32.70 9.93
N PRO A 87 -4.50 33.40 9.40
CA PRO A 87 -4.73 34.60 8.60
C PRO A 87 -5.54 34.30 7.34
N ASP A 88 -6.56 35.12 7.05
CA ASP A 88 -7.41 34.95 5.86
C ASP A 88 -6.60 34.99 4.55
N GLU A 89 -5.57 35.82 4.50
CA GLU A 89 -4.62 35.91 3.39
C GLU A 89 -3.89 34.59 3.13
N ALA A 90 -3.52 33.87 4.19
CA ALA A 90 -2.83 32.59 4.07
C ALA A 90 -3.77 31.51 3.51
N LEU A 91 -5.00 31.39 4.06
CA LEU A 91 -5.99 30.45 3.54
C LEU A 91 -6.40 30.77 2.09
N THR A 92 -6.55 32.05 1.76
CA THR A 92 -6.85 32.51 0.40
C THR A 92 -5.76 32.10 -0.58
N TRP A 93 -4.49 32.32 -0.21
CA TRP A 93 -3.36 31.90 -1.03
C TRP A 93 -3.28 30.37 -1.17
N LEU A 94 -3.47 29.61 -0.08
CA LEU A 94 -3.43 28.15 -0.08
C LEU A 94 -4.49 27.55 -1.01
N ARG A 95 -5.72 28.10 -0.97
CA ARG A 95 -6.80 27.72 -1.89
C ARG A 95 -6.46 28.02 -3.34
N ALA A 96 -5.83 29.17 -3.61
CA ALA A 96 -5.43 29.56 -4.96
C ALA A 96 -4.35 28.67 -5.59
N GLN A 97 -3.67 27.81 -4.80
CA GLN A 97 -2.71 26.84 -5.32
C GLN A 97 -3.36 25.53 -5.79
N GLU A 98 -4.64 25.32 -5.50
CA GLU A 98 -5.36 24.13 -5.94
C GLU A 98 -5.43 24.08 -7.48
N GLY A 99 -5.14 22.92 -8.05
CA GLY A 99 -5.09 22.71 -9.51
C GLY A 99 -3.88 23.30 -10.24
N ARG A 100 -2.93 23.95 -9.53
CA ARG A 100 -1.68 24.43 -10.14
C ARG A 100 -0.61 23.34 -10.21
N ALA A 101 0.25 23.44 -11.22
CA ALA A 101 1.48 22.66 -11.28
C ALA A 101 2.44 23.14 -10.17
N LEU A 102 2.78 22.25 -9.24
CA LEU A 102 3.65 22.53 -8.10
C LEU A 102 4.83 21.55 -8.08
N LYS A 103 5.89 21.90 -7.35
CA LYS A 103 7.01 20.99 -7.07
C LYS A 103 6.49 19.71 -6.38
N TYR A 104 7.16 18.59 -6.62
CA TYR A 104 6.77 17.27 -6.09
C TYR A 104 6.46 17.30 -4.58
N GLY A 105 5.34 16.71 -4.17
CA GLY A 105 4.91 16.59 -2.76
C GLY A 105 4.36 17.88 -2.12
N MET A 106 4.36 19.02 -2.83
CA MET A 106 3.78 20.27 -2.31
C MET A 106 2.26 20.24 -2.30
N HIS A 107 1.62 19.62 -3.29
CA HIS A 107 0.16 19.59 -3.37
C HIS A 107 -0.47 18.97 -2.12
N GLU A 108 0.00 17.78 -1.73
CA GLU A 108 -0.45 17.09 -0.52
C GLU A 108 -0.10 17.89 0.75
N SER A 109 1.07 18.53 0.79
CA SER A 109 1.50 19.30 1.96
C SER A 109 0.62 20.54 2.19
N LEU A 110 0.29 21.28 1.12
CA LEU A 110 -0.61 22.44 1.20
C LEU A 110 -2.04 22.03 1.58
N LEU A 111 -2.52 20.91 1.03
CA LEU A 111 -3.85 20.40 1.36
C LEU A 111 -3.96 19.96 2.82
N ASN A 112 -2.94 19.25 3.33
CA ASN A 112 -2.86 18.87 4.74
C ASN A 112 -2.82 20.12 5.66
N ALA A 113 -2.06 21.14 5.27
CA ALA A 113 -1.99 22.39 6.02
C ALA A 113 -3.35 23.09 6.11
N ARG A 114 -4.08 23.19 4.98
CA ARG A 114 -5.46 23.73 4.96
C ARG A 114 -6.38 22.99 5.92
N GLY A 115 -6.35 21.66 5.93
CA GLY A 115 -7.15 20.85 6.86
C GLY A 115 -6.82 21.14 8.33
N ARG A 116 -5.54 21.18 8.67
CA ARG A 116 -5.06 21.46 10.03
C ARG A 116 -5.36 22.88 10.51
N MET A 117 -5.37 23.85 9.60
CA MET A 117 -5.81 25.23 9.85
C MET A 117 -7.33 25.39 9.86
N GLY A 118 -8.10 24.29 9.69
CA GLY A 118 -9.55 24.32 9.78
C GLY A 118 -10.26 24.85 8.54
N ASP A 119 -9.66 24.78 7.34
CA ASP A 119 -10.37 25.11 6.10
C ASP A 119 -11.35 23.99 5.72
N LEU A 120 -12.65 24.20 5.93
CA LEU A 120 -13.68 23.20 5.64
C LEU A 120 -13.70 22.79 4.16
N SER A 121 -13.34 23.70 3.24
CA SER A 121 -13.29 23.39 1.81
C SER A 121 -12.22 22.35 1.44
N ALA A 122 -11.25 22.08 2.33
CA ALA A 122 -10.27 21.02 2.15
C ALA A 122 -10.84 19.60 2.41
N ALA A 123 -12.04 19.47 3.00
CA ALA A 123 -12.60 18.18 3.39
C ALA A 123 -12.77 17.24 2.19
N GLY A 124 -13.30 17.71 1.05
CA GLY A 124 -13.47 16.89 -0.15
C GLY A 124 -12.12 16.34 -0.68
N PRO A 125 -11.15 17.19 -1.02
CA PRO A 125 -9.86 16.72 -1.50
C PRO A 125 -9.08 15.89 -0.47
N LEU A 126 -9.17 16.20 0.83
CA LEU A 126 -8.58 15.36 1.89
C LEU A 126 -9.22 13.97 1.94
N CYS A 127 -10.52 13.87 1.66
CA CYS A 127 -11.25 12.61 1.61
C CYS A 127 -10.70 11.70 0.50
N GLU A 128 -10.45 12.25 -0.69
CA GLU A 128 -9.79 11.54 -1.79
C GLU A 128 -8.35 11.15 -1.44
N LEU A 129 -7.60 12.04 -0.78
CA LEU A 129 -6.24 11.74 -0.34
C LEU A 129 -6.20 10.66 0.75
N VAL A 130 -7.21 10.57 1.63
CA VAL A 130 -7.37 9.47 2.60
C VAL A 130 -7.65 8.14 1.91
N PHE A 131 -8.31 8.17 0.75
CA PHE A 131 -8.65 7.00 -0.05
C PHE A 131 -7.47 6.46 -0.87
N CYS A 132 -6.52 7.33 -1.19
CA CYS A 132 -5.30 7.01 -1.92
C CYS A 132 -4.58 5.72 -1.44
N PRO A 133 -4.10 4.86 -2.36
CA PRO A 133 -3.43 3.59 -2.00
C PRO A 133 -2.02 3.80 -1.40
N TRP A 134 -1.39 4.96 -1.61
CA TRP A 134 -0.03 5.25 -1.13
C TRP A 134 0.00 5.51 0.39
N ALA A 135 0.58 4.56 1.15
CA ALA A 135 0.63 4.55 2.61
C ALA A 135 1.11 5.88 3.25
N HIS A 136 2.12 6.53 2.68
CA HIS A 136 2.65 7.78 3.20
C HIS A 136 1.70 8.98 2.95
N ARG A 137 0.94 8.98 1.84
CA ARG A 137 0.06 10.10 1.46
C ARG A 137 -1.21 10.10 2.30
N HIS A 138 -1.85 8.95 2.42
CA HIS A 138 -3.14 8.89 3.08
C HIS A 138 -3.06 8.98 4.62
N GLN A 139 -1.95 8.60 5.26
CA GLN A 139 -1.79 8.75 6.71
C GLN A 139 -1.75 10.23 7.13
N ALA A 140 -0.97 11.07 6.42
CA ALA A 140 -0.96 12.51 6.66
C ALA A 140 -2.34 13.14 6.47
N ALA A 141 -3.07 12.71 5.43
CA ALA A 141 -4.44 13.15 5.15
C ALA A 141 -5.44 12.76 6.25
N ARG A 142 -5.30 11.55 6.84
CA ARG A 142 -6.13 11.13 7.99
C ARG A 142 -5.93 12.04 9.18
N ASP A 143 -4.69 12.42 9.47
CA ASP A 143 -4.38 13.29 10.60
C ASP A 143 -4.86 14.73 10.35
N ALA A 144 -4.73 15.24 9.11
CA ALA A 144 -5.30 16.52 8.73
C ALA A 144 -6.84 16.52 8.81
N MET A 145 -7.51 15.45 8.39
CA MET A 145 -8.97 15.30 8.49
C MET A 145 -9.44 15.25 9.95
N ARG A 146 -8.69 14.60 10.84
CA ARG A 146 -8.96 14.61 12.29
C ARG A 146 -8.82 16.02 12.86
N ALA A 147 -7.75 16.72 12.52
CA ALA A 147 -7.53 18.11 12.96
C ALA A 147 -8.64 19.04 12.46
N LEU A 148 -9.10 18.85 11.22
CA LEU A 148 -10.26 19.58 10.69
C LEU A 148 -11.54 19.30 11.49
N GLY A 149 -11.76 18.04 11.86
CA GLY A 149 -12.86 17.63 12.74
C GLY A 149 -12.76 18.22 14.15
N GLU A 150 -11.56 18.36 14.71
CA GLU A 150 -11.33 19.06 15.98
C GLU A 150 -11.63 20.56 15.87
N ALA A 151 -11.22 21.21 14.78
CA ALA A 151 -11.37 22.65 14.58
C ALA A 151 -12.81 23.08 14.22
N ARG A 152 -13.54 22.28 13.43
CA ARG A 152 -14.88 22.61 12.91
C ARG A 152 -16.01 21.77 13.48
N GLY A 153 -15.68 20.74 14.25
CA GLY A 153 -16.60 19.72 14.70
C GLY A 153 -16.77 18.62 13.65
N THR A 154 -16.60 17.37 14.07
CA THR A 154 -16.79 16.17 13.22
C THR A 154 -18.09 16.22 12.42
N GLY A 155 -19.21 16.62 13.04
CA GLY A 155 -20.50 16.66 12.36
C GLY A 155 -20.57 17.68 11.21
N ALA A 156 -19.85 18.80 11.30
CA ALA A 156 -19.77 19.76 10.19
C ALA A 156 -19.00 19.15 9.00
N VAL A 157 -17.86 18.53 9.28
CA VAL A 157 -17.02 17.87 8.26
C VAL A 157 -17.77 16.73 7.58
N THR A 158 -18.36 15.81 8.35
CA THR A 158 -19.06 14.66 7.77
C THR A 158 -20.32 15.05 7.01
N ARG A 159 -21.06 16.09 7.46
CA ARG A 159 -22.21 16.62 6.69
C ARG A 159 -21.76 17.28 5.40
N HIS A 160 -20.64 18.00 5.42
CA HIS A 160 -20.04 18.56 4.21
C HIS A 160 -19.68 17.45 3.20
N LEU A 161 -19.27 16.28 3.69
CA LEU A 161 -19.01 15.08 2.88
C LEU A 161 -20.26 14.24 2.58
N GLY A 162 -21.47 14.70 2.96
CA GLY A 162 -22.74 14.07 2.60
C GLY A 162 -23.39 13.16 3.65
N ALA A 163 -22.81 12.99 4.85
CA ALA A 163 -23.42 12.19 5.91
C ALA A 163 -24.48 12.99 6.70
N ARG A 164 -25.74 12.56 6.66
CA ARG A 164 -26.87 13.24 7.33
C ARG A 164 -26.75 13.16 8.85
N THR A 165 -26.32 12.01 9.36
CA THR A 165 -26.17 11.75 10.80
C THR A 165 -25.04 12.53 11.46
N GLY A 166 -24.12 13.15 10.69
CA GLY A 166 -23.07 13.99 11.26
C GLY A 166 -22.02 13.24 12.09
N SER A 167 -21.69 12.00 11.72
CA SER A 167 -20.69 11.16 12.40
C SER A 167 -19.82 10.38 11.40
N TRP A 168 -18.65 9.91 11.83
CA TRP A 168 -17.78 9.05 11.00
C TRP A 168 -18.45 7.72 10.65
N ALA A 169 -19.13 7.09 11.60
CA ALA A 169 -19.94 5.90 11.36
C ALA A 169 -21.06 6.19 10.36
N GLY A 170 -21.74 7.33 10.50
CA GLY A 170 -22.69 7.83 9.51
C GLY A 170 -22.10 7.95 8.11
N LEU A 171 -20.93 8.57 7.99
CA LEU A 171 -20.22 8.75 6.73
C LEU A 171 -19.83 7.42 6.09
N SER A 172 -19.43 6.41 6.88
CA SER A 172 -19.14 5.07 6.35
C SER A 172 -20.33 4.40 5.67
N LYS A 173 -21.56 4.75 6.06
CA LYS A 173 -22.80 4.16 5.54
C LYS A 173 -23.48 5.03 4.48
N GLU A 174 -23.48 6.34 4.69
CA GLU A 174 -24.26 7.31 3.92
C GLU A 174 -23.41 8.07 2.90
N GLY A 175 -22.08 7.92 2.95
CA GLY A 175 -21.15 8.63 2.06
C GLY A 175 -21.48 8.38 0.58
N PRO A 176 -21.63 9.44 -0.23
CA PRO A 176 -22.02 9.30 -1.64
C PRO A 176 -20.92 8.67 -2.50
N THR A 177 -19.65 8.83 -2.12
CA THR A 177 -18.49 8.28 -2.83
C THR A 177 -17.82 7.18 -2.02
N ALA A 178 -17.04 6.32 -2.69
CA ALA A 178 -16.21 5.30 -2.02
C ALA A 178 -15.19 5.94 -1.08
N ALA A 179 -14.56 7.06 -1.49
CA ALA A 179 -13.64 7.82 -0.65
C ALA A 179 -14.30 8.31 0.64
N ALA A 180 -15.54 8.81 0.57
CA ALA A 180 -16.31 9.23 1.75
C ALA A 180 -16.56 8.07 2.70
N ARG A 181 -17.08 6.94 2.19
CA ARG A 181 -17.36 5.76 3.01
C ARG A 181 -16.11 5.16 3.64
N PHE A 182 -15.04 5.06 2.85
CA PHE A 182 -13.71 4.65 3.33
C PHE A 182 -13.20 5.58 4.44
N THR A 183 -13.31 6.91 4.24
CA THR A 183 -12.88 7.91 5.23
C THR A 183 -13.66 7.76 6.54
N GLY A 184 -14.97 7.51 6.46
CA GLY A 184 -15.79 7.18 7.63
C GLY A 184 -15.23 5.98 8.40
N LEU A 185 -14.98 4.86 7.72
CA LEU A 185 -14.38 3.65 8.34
C LEU A 185 -12.98 3.90 8.90
N ALA A 186 -12.16 4.69 8.20
CA ALA A 186 -10.78 4.96 8.58
C ALA A 186 -10.67 5.88 9.80
N LEU A 187 -11.63 6.79 10.01
CA LEU A 187 -11.60 7.78 11.08
C LEU A 187 -12.50 7.46 12.26
N ASP A 188 -13.43 6.52 12.11
CA ASP A 188 -14.19 6.01 13.24
C ASP A 188 -13.27 5.35 14.27
N ARG A 189 -13.23 5.89 15.50
CA ARG A 189 -12.35 5.37 16.57
C ARG A 189 -12.91 4.09 17.19
N ALA A 190 -14.21 3.87 17.10
CA ALA A 190 -14.90 2.74 17.73
C ALA A 190 -15.91 2.14 16.75
N PRO A 191 -15.44 1.54 15.64
CA PRO A 191 -16.33 1.00 14.62
C PRO A 191 -17.16 -0.15 15.21
N SER A 192 -18.48 -0.07 15.04
CA SER A 192 -19.37 -1.15 15.45
C SER A 192 -19.20 -2.39 14.56
N VAL A 193 -19.31 -3.58 15.16
CA VAL A 193 -19.27 -4.85 14.41
C VAL A 193 -20.33 -4.86 13.30
N ALA A 194 -21.56 -4.46 13.60
CA ALA A 194 -22.65 -4.40 12.63
C ALA A 194 -22.36 -3.43 11.47
N GLY A 195 -21.75 -2.28 11.76
CA GLY A 195 -21.35 -1.30 10.74
C GLY A 195 -20.31 -1.87 9.79
N CYS A 196 -19.26 -2.51 10.32
CA CYS A 196 -18.24 -3.12 9.47
C CYS A 196 -18.77 -4.32 8.69
N LEU A 197 -19.60 -5.19 9.30
CA LEU A 197 -20.25 -6.29 8.59
C LEU A 197 -21.10 -5.79 7.42
N GLY A 198 -21.85 -4.69 7.61
CA GLY A 198 -22.60 -4.07 6.51
C GLY A 198 -21.70 -3.53 5.39
N ALA A 199 -20.54 -2.98 5.74
CA ALA A 199 -19.58 -2.43 4.78
C ALA A 199 -18.77 -3.50 4.01
N LEU A 200 -18.80 -4.77 4.43
CA LEU A 200 -18.20 -5.87 3.64
C LEU A 200 -18.89 -6.05 2.27
N ALA A 201 -20.14 -5.61 2.14
CA ALA A 201 -20.91 -5.66 0.90
C ALA A 201 -20.80 -4.36 0.08
N ASP A 202 -19.88 -3.45 0.43
CA ASP A 202 -19.71 -2.20 -0.32
C ASP A 202 -19.39 -2.50 -1.80
N PRO A 203 -19.98 -1.76 -2.76
CA PRO A 203 -19.63 -1.92 -4.17
C PRO A 203 -18.16 -1.69 -4.50
N HIS A 204 -17.45 -0.90 -3.67
CA HIS A 204 -16.03 -0.63 -3.87
C HIS A 204 -15.16 -1.51 -2.97
N VAL A 205 -14.28 -2.31 -3.59
CA VAL A 205 -13.41 -3.28 -2.91
C VAL A 205 -12.56 -2.68 -1.78
N ALA A 206 -11.96 -1.50 -1.99
CA ALA A 206 -11.18 -0.81 -0.97
C ALA A 206 -11.96 -0.47 0.31
N VAL A 207 -13.27 -0.19 0.20
CA VAL A 207 -14.15 0.06 1.36
C VAL A 207 -14.41 -1.26 2.09
N ALA A 208 -14.74 -2.32 1.36
CA ALA A 208 -14.94 -3.65 1.93
C ALA A 208 -13.67 -4.20 2.60
N HIS A 209 -12.51 -4.02 1.98
CA HIS A 209 -11.21 -4.35 2.57
C HIS A 209 -10.95 -3.55 3.86
N ALA A 210 -11.24 -2.24 3.88
CA ALA A 210 -11.10 -1.45 5.10
C ALA A 210 -12.02 -1.96 6.23
N ALA A 211 -13.25 -2.33 5.90
CA ALA A 211 -14.18 -2.93 6.86
C ALA A 211 -13.69 -4.29 7.37
N HIS A 212 -13.10 -5.12 6.49
CA HIS A 212 -12.44 -6.37 6.84
C HIS A 212 -11.28 -6.15 7.83
N GLU A 213 -10.35 -5.24 7.55
CA GLU A 213 -9.24 -4.90 8.47
C GLU A 213 -9.76 -4.46 9.85
N ARG A 214 -10.85 -3.66 9.86
CA ARG A 214 -11.48 -3.23 11.12
C ARG A 214 -12.11 -4.40 11.87
N LEU A 215 -12.82 -5.31 11.19
CA LEU A 215 -13.44 -6.48 11.81
C LEU A 215 -12.40 -7.38 12.49
N VAL A 216 -11.27 -7.63 11.83
CA VAL A 216 -10.16 -8.42 12.39
C VAL A 216 -9.61 -7.77 13.68
N ALA A 217 -9.75 -6.46 13.86
CA ALA A 217 -9.36 -5.78 15.10
C ALA A 217 -10.48 -5.68 16.17
N THR A 218 -11.73 -6.05 15.86
CA THR A 218 -12.88 -5.94 16.80
C THR A 218 -13.03 -7.17 17.71
N THR A 219 -14.07 -7.24 18.54
CA THR A 219 -14.38 -8.41 19.39
C THR A 219 -15.27 -9.45 18.71
N VAL A 220 -15.58 -9.32 17.42
CA VAL A 220 -16.43 -10.28 16.68
C VAL A 220 -15.83 -11.69 16.74
N SER A 221 -16.67 -12.70 16.97
CA SER A 221 -16.21 -14.09 17.02
C SER A 221 -16.07 -14.69 15.63
N THR A 222 -15.21 -15.71 15.49
CA THR A 222 -15.10 -16.52 14.26
C THR A 222 -16.43 -17.15 13.88
N ALA A 223 -17.24 -17.60 14.85
CA ALA A 223 -18.55 -18.18 14.60
C ALA A 223 -19.53 -17.18 13.99
N ASP A 224 -19.54 -15.93 14.47
CA ASP A 224 -20.40 -14.87 13.92
C ASP A 224 -20.00 -14.51 12.48
N LEU A 225 -18.69 -14.46 12.20
CA LEU A 225 -18.18 -14.20 10.85
C LEU A 225 -18.57 -15.31 9.87
N LEU A 226 -18.44 -16.57 10.29
CA LEU A 226 -18.85 -17.72 9.48
C LEU A 226 -20.37 -17.76 9.29
N GLY A 227 -21.17 -17.48 10.33
CA GLY A 227 -22.63 -17.38 10.21
C GLY A 227 -23.07 -16.24 9.29
N PHE A 228 -22.35 -15.10 9.32
CA PHE A 228 -22.58 -14.00 8.39
C PHE A 228 -22.28 -14.39 6.93
N ALA A 229 -21.20 -15.15 6.70
CA ALA A 229 -20.87 -15.69 5.39
C ALA A 229 -21.91 -16.72 4.92
N ASP A 230 -22.37 -17.62 5.80
CA ASP A 230 -23.36 -18.66 5.53
C ASP A 230 -24.66 -18.07 4.97
N ALA A 231 -25.12 -16.96 5.55
CA ALA A 231 -26.30 -16.23 5.06
C ALA A 231 -26.16 -15.66 3.63
N ARG A 232 -24.96 -15.67 3.05
CA ARG A 232 -24.61 -15.08 1.75
C ARG A 232 -23.99 -16.08 0.76
N LEU A 233 -23.80 -17.33 1.16
CA LEU A 233 -23.21 -18.36 0.30
C LEU A 233 -24.00 -18.58 -0.99
N GLU A 234 -25.32 -18.41 -0.97
CA GLU A 234 -26.15 -18.51 -2.19
C GLU A 234 -25.80 -17.41 -3.21
N ALA A 235 -25.56 -16.17 -2.75
CA ALA A 235 -25.15 -15.08 -3.63
C ALA A 235 -23.77 -15.38 -4.24
N LEU A 236 -22.86 -15.92 -3.44
CA LEU A 236 -21.53 -16.34 -3.89
C LEU A 236 -21.59 -17.49 -4.91
N ALA A 237 -22.45 -18.49 -4.69
CA ALA A 237 -22.64 -19.61 -5.61
C ALA A 237 -23.17 -19.17 -6.99
N ARG A 238 -24.01 -18.13 -7.05
CA ARG A 238 -24.51 -17.56 -8.32
C ARG A 238 -23.43 -16.83 -9.13
N CYS A 239 -22.33 -16.44 -8.51
CA CYS A 239 -21.22 -15.74 -9.18
C CYS A 239 -20.18 -16.69 -9.78
N ARG A 240 -20.44 -18.01 -9.78
CA ARG A 240 -19.50 -19.03 -10.29
C ARG A 240 -19.03 -18.77 -11.72
N ASP A 241 -19.91 -18.28 -12.58
CA ASP A 241 -19.65 -18.18 -14.03
C ASP A 241 -19.56 -16.74 -14.57
N ALA A 242 -19.76 -15.69 -13.74
CA ALA A 242 -19.78 -14.28 -14.18
C ALA A 242 -19.88 -13.33 -12.98
N PRO A 243 -18.81 -12.66 -12.51
CA PRO A 243 -18.14 -11.55 -13.24
C PRO A 243 -16.61 -11.38 -12.98
N PRO A 244 -15.91 -10.48 -13.72
CA PRO A 244 -14.51 -10.12 -13.47
C PRO A 244 -14.28 -9.48 -12.09
N SER A 245 -15.27 -8.78 -11.53
CA SER A 245 -15.17 -8.15 -10.20
C SER A 245 -16.28 -8.63 -9.25
N LEU A 246 -15.90 -9.20 -8.10
CA LEU A 246 -16.86 -9.62 -7.08
C LEU A 246 -17.30 -8.45 -6.20
N THR A 247 -18.61 -8.23 -6.04
CA THR A 247 -19.16 -7.14 -5.21
C THR A 247 -20.37 -7.60 -4.38
N GLY A 248 -20.88 -6.73 -3.51
CA GLY A 248 -22.13 -6.97 -2.78
C GLY A 248 -22.04 -8.17 -1.82
N ASP A 249 -23.15 -8.90 -1.66
CA ASP A 249 -23.23 -10.02 -0.72
C ASP A 249 -22.24 -11.16 -1.03
N ALA A 250 -21.93 -11.40 -2.32
CA ALA A 250 -20.96 -12.42 -2.70
C ALA A 250 -19.53 -12.04 -2.25
N ALA A 251 -19.13 -10.79 -2.45
CA ALA A 251 -17.85 -10.28 -1.93
C ALA A 251 -17.83 -10.29 -0.40
N ALA A 252 -18.95 -9.89 0.23
CA ALA A 252 -19.07 -9.88 1.68
C ALA A 252 -18.90 -11.26 2.30
N ALA A 253 -19.39 -12.31 1.65
CA ALA A 253 -19.15 -13.70 2.06
C ALA A 253 -17.65 -14.02 2.04
N CYS A 254 -16.93 -13.71 0.96
CA CYS A 254 -15.49 -13.94 0.85
C CYS A 254 -14.71 -13.16 1.92
N TRP A 255 -14.99 -11.86 2.08
CA TRP A 255 -14.34 -11.03 3.11
C TRP A 255 -14.57 -11.53 4.54
N ALA A 256 -15.76 -12.08 4.82
CA ALA A 256 -16.08 -12.66 6.12
C ALA A 256 -15.32 -13.97 6.37
N LEU A 257 -15.18 -14.83 5.35
CA LEU A 257 -14.34 -16.04 5.42
C LEU A 257 -12.88 -15.68 5.69
N VAL A 258 -12.33 -14.70 4.96
CA VAL A 258 -10.96 -14.22 5.16
C VAL A 258 -10.80 -13.61 6.56
N ALA A 259 -11.79 -12.84 7.04
CA ALA A 259 -11.77 -12.28 8.40
C ALA A 259 -11.75 -13.38 9.47
N ALA A 260 -12.54 -14.44 9.27
CA ALA A 260 -12.59 -15.59 10.17
C ALA A 260 -11.22 -16.29 10.26
N ALA A 261 -10.57 -16.52 9.12
CA ALA A 261 -9.23 -17.11 9.06
C ALA A 261 -8.18 -16.25 9.77
N ARG A 262 -8.20 -14.93 9.57
CA ARG A 262 -7.26 -14.01 10.25
C ARG A 262 -7.51 -13.90 11.75
N LYS A 263 -8.77 -14.03 12.18
CA LYS A 263 -9.13 -14.06 13.61
C LYS A 263 -8.68 -15.32 14.32
N ALA A 264 -8.77 -16.46 13.65
CA ALA A 264 -8.39 -17.76 14.18
C ALA A 264 -7.58 -18.51 13.10
N PRO A 265 -6.27 -18.25 12.99
CA PRO A 265 -5.41 -18.89 11.98
C PRO A 265 -5.07 -20.32 12.41
N CYS A 266 -6.05 -21.21 12.39
CA CYS A 266 -5.90 -22.62 12.74
C CYS A 266 -6.58 -23.54 11.73
N GLU A 267 -6.13 -24.79 11.71
CA GLU A 267 -6.58 -25.81 10.77
C GLU A 267 -8.10 -26.05 10.83
N ALA A 268 -8.69 -25.99 12.03
CA ALA A 268 -10.13 -26.16 12.20
C ALA A 268 -10.94 -25.06 11.47
N THR A 269 -10.50 -23.81 11.53
CA THR A 269 -11.13 -22.69 10.80
C THR A 269 -10.88 -22.82 9.31
N ARG A 270 -9.67 -23.20 8.89
CA ARG A 270 -9.33 -23.44 7.48
C ARG A 270 -10.25 -24.49 6.85
N LEU A 271 -10.45 -25.64 7.51
CA LEU A 271 -11.32 -26.72 7.04
C LEU A 271 -12.81 -26.29 6.94
N GLN A 272 -13.26 -25.46 7.88
CA GLN A 272 -14.61 -24.90 7.85
C GLN A 272 -14.82 -23.95 6.67
N ILE A 273 -13.80 -23.16 6.31
CA ILE A 273 -13.82 -22.30 5.13
C ILE A 273 -13.76 -23.15 3.87
N GLU A 274 -12.89 -24.15 3.81
CA GLU A 274 -12.76 -25.08 2.69
C GLU A 274 -14.07 -25.79 2.38
N THR A 275 -14.77 -26.25 3.41
CA THR A 275 -16.09 -26.90 3.28
C THR A 275 -17.10 -25.97 2.62
N ARG A 276 -17.20 -24.72 3.10
CA ARG A 276 -18.12 -23.70 2.53
C ARG A 276 -17.74 -23.36 1.09
N TRP A 277 -16.45 -23.18 0.83
CA TRP A 277 -15.94 -22.87 -0.51
C TRP A 277 -16.27 -23.98 -1.52
N ARG A 278 -16.13 -25.25 -1.13
CA ARG A 278 -16.53 -26.40 -1.94
C ARG A 278 -18.04 -26.47 -2.15
N GLN A 279 -18.85 -26.18 -1.13
CA GLN A 279 -20.32 -26.19 -1.23
C GLN A 279 -20.85 -25.22 -2.29
N VAL A 280 -20.22 -24.05 -2.44
CA VAL A 280 -20.62 -23.05 -3.44
C VAL A 280 -19.97 -23.28 -4.82
N GLY A 281 -19.30 -24.41 -5.02
CA GLY A 281 -18.69 -24.78 -6.31
C GLY A 281 -17.38 -24.06 -6.62
N GLN A 282 -16.70 -23.49 -5.60
CA GLN A 282 -15.41 -22.82 -5.69
C GLN A 282 -15.39 -21.70 -6.75
N PRO A 283 -16.14 -20.61 -6.57
CA PRO A 283 -16.19 -19.52 -7.53
C PRO A 283 -14.84 -18.79 -7.58
N ARG A 284 -14.03 -19.08 -8.59
CA ARG A 284 -12.70 -18.50 -8.77
C ARG A 284 -12.76 -17.24 -9.64
N LEU A 285 -11.73 -16.42 -9.53
CA LEU A 285 -11.42 -15.46 -10.60
C LEU A 285 -10.63 -16.21 -11.67
N GLU A 286 -11.21 -16.32 -12.86
CA GLU A 286 -10.63 -17.09 -13.97
C GLU A 286 -9.41 -16.37 -14.57
N HIS A 287 -8.34 -17.13 -14.78
CA HIS A 287 -7.16 -16.69 -15.54
C HIS A 287 -6.89 -17.75 -16.61
N PRO A 288 -7.57 -17.66 -17.77
CA PRO A 288 -7.55 -18.71 -18.79
C PRO A 288 -6.13 -19.13 -19.17
N GLY A 289 -5.90 -20.45 -19.13
CA GLY A 289 -4.65 -21.14 -19.43
C GLY A 289 -3.42 -20.72 -18.61
N VAL A 290 -3.63 -20.15 -17.41
CA VAL A 290 -2.60 -20.13 -16.37
C VAL A 290 -2.64 -21.48 -15.63
N PRO A 291 -1.54 -22.26 -15.58
CA PRO A 291 -1.46 -23.50 -14.83
C PRO A 291 -1.72 -23.33 -13.32
N GLU A 292 -2.31 -24.36 -12.68
CA GLU A 292 -2.73 -24.30 -11.26
C GLU A 292 -1.54 -24.21 -10.29
N ASP A 293 -0.40 -24.80 -10.63
CA ASP A 293 0.85 -24.68 -9.86
C ASP A 293 1.45 -23.27 -9.94
N ILE A 294 1.48 -22.64 -11.12
CA ILE A 294 1.86 -21.24 -11.31
C ILE A 294 0.91 -20.33 -10.52
N ARG A 295 -0.40 -20.51 -10.67
CA ARG A 295 -1.42 -19.76 -9.92
C ARG A 295 -1.15 -19.84 -8.41
N ARG A 296 -0.98 -21.05 -7.87
CA ARG A 296 -0.73 -21.25 -6.42
C ARG A 296 0.59 -20.64 -5.97
N ALA A 297 1.63 -20.68 -6.79
CA ALA A 297 2.90 -20.05 -6.48
C ALA A 297 2.78 -18.52 -6.43
N ILE A 298 2.10 -17.92 -7.40
CA ILE A 298 1.80 -16.48 -7.43
C ILE A 298 1.01 -16.08 -6.18
N LEU A 299 -0.09 -16.78 -5.87
CA LEU A 299 -0.93 -16.47 -4.71
C LEU A 299 -0.18 -16.64 -3.38
N ARG A 300 0.72 -17.62 -3.28
CA ARG A 300 1.50 -17.86 -2.05
C ARG A 300 2.56 -16.79 -1.82
N GLU A 301 3.18 -16.27 -2.88
CA GLU A 301 4.22 -15.24 -2.77
C GLU A 301 3.62 -13.85 -2.56
N HIS A 302 2.61 -13.50 -3.34
CA HIS A 302 2.15 -12.11 -3.46
C HIS A 302 0.96 -11.76 -2.55
N LEU A 303 0.45 -12.72 -1.77
CA LEU A 303 -0.57 -12.46 -0.74
C LEU A 303 0.02 -12.28 0.67
N PRO A 304 -0.60 -11.43 1.52
CA PRO A 304 -1.83 -10.67 1.28
C PRO A 304 -1.57 -9.44 0.40
N ALA A 305 -2.26 -9.35 -0.74
CA ALA A 305 -2.18 -8.19 -1.60
C ALA A 305 -3.04 -7.03 -1.05
N GLN A 306 -2.93 -5.87 -1.70
CA GLN A 306 -3.41 -4.57 -1.19
C GLN A 306 -4.93 -4.42 -1.23
N ARG A 307 -5.42 -3.21 -0.90
CA ARG A 307 -6.86 -2.87 -0.72
C ARG A 307 -7.78 -3.21 -1.89
N GLU A 308 -7.23 -3.42 -3.08
CA GLU A 308 -7.98 -3.71 -4.31
C GLU A 308 -7.96 -5.19 -4.71
N THR A 309 -7.38 -6.04 -3.88
CA THR A 309 -7.33 -7.49 -4.12
C THR A 309 -8.73 -8.07 -4.18
N ASP A 310 -8.99 -8.88 -5.21
CA ASP A 310 -10.24 -9.64 -5.29
C ASP A 310 -10.30 -10.65 -4.12
N PRO A 311 -11.37 -10.62 -3.31
CA PRO A 311 -11.43 -11.45 -2.12
C PRO A 311 -11.52 -12.95 -2.41
N ARG A 312 -11.84 -13.37 -3.64
CA ARG A 312 -11.75 -14.79 -4.05
C ARG A 312 -10.30 -15.27 -4.00
N LEU A 313 -9.37 -14.46 -4.50
CA LEU A 313 -7.93 -14.79 -4.47
C LEU A 313 -7.41 -14.92 -3.04
N LEU A 314 -7.94 -14.10 -2.10
CA LEU A 314 -7.61 -14.23 -0.67
C LEU A 314 -8.10 -15.56 -0.10
N VAL A 315 -9.32 -15.98 -0.42
CA VAL A 315 -9.83 -17.30 -0.01
C VAL A 315 -9.00 -18.42 -0.64
N GLU A 316 -8.68 -18.33 -1.92
CA GLU A 316 -7.83 -19.30 -2.60
C GLU A 316 -6.43 -19.41 -1.99
N GLY A 317 -5.79 -18.28 -1.69
CA GLY A 317 -4.50 -18.23 -1.00
C GLY A 317 -4.55 -18.91 0.37
N LEU A 318 -5.56 -18.58 1.18
CA LEU A 318 -5.79 -19.20 2.49
C LEU A 318 -5.95 -20.72 2.42
N LEU A 319 -6.56 -21.23 1.35
CA LEU A 319 -6.79 -22.66 1.15
C LEU A 319 -5.59 -23.36 0.48
N SER A 320 -4.71 -22.61 -0.18
CA SER A 320 -3.53 -23.14 -0.88
C SER A 320 -2.30 -23.28 0.02
N THR A 321 -2.20 -22.49 1.10
CA THR A 321 -1.12 -22.60 2.09
C THR A 321 -1.52 -23.56 3.20
N ALA A 322 -0.79 -24.66 3.41
CA ALA A 322 -0.91 -25.38 4.68
C ALA A 322 -0.36 -24.49 5.81
N PRO A 323 -0.89 -24.54 7.05
CA PRO A 323 -0.37 -23.74 8.18
C PRO A 323 1.13 -23.93 8.46
N THR A 324 1.69 -25.06 8.00
CA THR A 324 3.10 -25.45 8.13
C THR A 324 3.99 -24.97 6.99
N ASP A 325 3.42 -24.44 5.90
CA ASP A 325 4.17 -23.98 4.72
C ASP A 325 4.64 -22.53 4.86
N ALA A 326 4.54 -21.94 6.06
CA ALA A 326 5.15 -20.66 6.37
C ALA A 326 6.65 -20.78 6.09
N ARG A 327 7.12 -20.10 5.04
CA ARG A 327 8.50 -20.14 4.54
C ARG A 327 9.45 -19.97 5.73
N PRO A 328 10.22 -20.99 6.13
CA PRO A 328 11.25 -20.77 7.15
C PRO A 328 12.28 -19.80 6.58
N SER A 329 12.53 -18.69 7.28
CA SER A 329 13.73 -17.87 7.06
C SER A 329 14.94 -18.49 7.77
N PRO A 330 16.18 -18.28 7.29
CA PRO A 330 16.58 -17.47 6.15
C PRO A 330 16.65 -18.30 4.86
N GLU A 331 16.44 -17.63 3.73
CA GLU A 331 16.61 -18.19 2.39
C GLU A 331 17.95 -18.93 2.26
N PRO A 332 17.99 -20.14 1.68
CA PRO A 332 19.26 -20.66 1.20
C PRO A 332 19.84 -19.64 0.21
N ALA A 333 21.12 -19.30 0.36
CA ALA A 333 21.80 -18.28 -0.46
C ALA A 333 21.73 -18.54 -1.99
N CYS A 334 21.34 -19.75 -2.40
CA CYS A 334 20.97 -20.10 -3.77
C CYS A 334 19.89 -21.19 -3.74
N PRO A 335 18.68 -20.93 -4.30
CA PRO A 335 17.60 -21.90 -4.40
C PRO A 335 18.01 -23.18 -5.13
N GLU A 336 17.33 -24.29 -4.82
CA GLU A 336 17.61 -25.59 -5.44
C GLU A 336 17.48 -25.54 -6.96
N GLN A 337 16.46 -24.85 -7.47
CA GLN A 337 16.20 -24.68 -8.89
C GLN A 337 17.37 -24.00 -9.61
N ALA A 338 17.91 -22.92 -9.03
CA ALA A 338 19.06 -22.21 -9.59
C ALA A 338 20.33 -23.06 -9.57
N ARG A 339 20.53 -23.87 -8.52
CA ARG A 339 21.62 -24.87 -8.46
C ARG A 339 21.46 -25.96 -9.51
N SER A 340 20.25 -26.48 -9.71
CA SER A 340 19.94 -27.48 -10.73
C SER A 340 20.17 -26.93 -12.13
N ALA A 341 19.74 -25.70 -12.42
CA ALA A 341 20.00 -25.02 -13.69
C ALA A 341 21.49 -24.86 -13.95
N HIS A 342 22.25 -24.38 -12.97
CA HIS A 342 23.71 -24.27 -13.07
C HIS A 342 24.35 -25.63 -13.35
N ALA A 343 24.04 -26.66 -12.56
CA ALA A 343 24.61 -27.99 -12.73
C ALA A 343 24.28 -28.59 -14.10
N ALA A 344 23.05 -28.41 -14.59
CA ALA A 344 22.62 -28.90 -15.89
C ALA A 344 23.37 -28.23 -17.06
N LEU A 345 23.52 -26.91 -17.01
CA LEU A 345 24.26 -26.16 -18.03
C LEU A 345 25.76 -26.48 -18.00
N ASP A 346 26.35 -26.65 -16.80
CA ASP A 346 27.74 -27.05 -16.65
C ASP A 346 27.99 -28.46 -17.19
N ALA A 347 27.12 -29.43 -16.86
CA ALA A 347 27.19 -30.79 -17.36
C ALA A 347 27.02 -30.87 -18.89
N ALA A 348 26.24 -29.96 -19.47
CA ALA A 348 26.09 -29.83 -20.92
C ALA A 348 27.24 -29.05 -21.60
N GLY A 349 28.24 -28.60 -20.84
CA GLY A 349 29.47 -28.00 -21.36
C GLY A 349 29.40 -26.49 -21.61
N PHE A 350 28.41 -25.79 -21.05
CA PHE A 350 28.23 -24.35 -21.27
C PHE A 350 28.97 -23.46 -20.27
N ALA A 351 29.63 -24.03 -19.26
CA ALA A 351 30.43 -23.32 -18.25
C ALA A 351 29.69 -22.09 -17.66
N PRO A 352 28.52 -22.28 -17.03
CA PRO A 352 27.77 -21.18 -16.43
C PRO A 352 28.54 -20.50 -15.30
N ALA A 353 28.37 -19.19 -15.16
CA ALA A 353 28.77 -18.46 -13.97
C ALA A 353 27.88 -18.84 -12.78
N ALA A 354 28.38 -18.61 -11.56
CA ALA A 354 27.61 -18.83 -10.34
C ALA A 354 26.26 -18.08 -10.40
N PRO A 355 25.15 -18.68 -9.96
CA PRO A 355 23.85 -18.02 -9.98
C PRO A 355 23.86 -16.72 -9.16
N VAL A 356 23.22 -15.69 -9.69
CA VAL A 356 23.17 -14.35 -9.07
C VAL A 356 21.70 -13.99 -8.80
N SER A 357 21.36 -13.58 -7.58
CA SER A 357 20.00 -13.15 -7.27
C SER A 357 19.59 -11.92 -8.09
N ALA A 358 18.29 -11.72 -8.32
CA ALA A 358 17.76 -10.57 -9.04
C ALA A 358 18.31 -9.23 -8.53
N GLY A 359 18.36 -9.04 -7.21
CA GLY A 359 18.89 -7.82 -6.60
C GLY A 359 20.38 -7.60 -6.87
N ALA A 360 21.18 -8.66 -6.81
CA ALA A 360 22.61 -8.57 -7.14
C ALA A 360 22.85 -8.34 -8.63
N ALA A 361 22.05 -8.97 -9.51
CA ALA A 361 22.12 -8.77 -10.96
C ALA A 361 21.79 -7.32 -11.36
N ASN A 362 20.80 -6.71 -10.70
CA ASN A 362 20.40 -5.32 -10.92
C ASN A 362 21.16 -4.30 -10.03
N GLN A 363 22.07 -4.77 -9.18
CA GLN A 363 22.86 -3.97 -8.24
C GLN A 363 22.05 -3.19 -7.19
N GLN A 364 20.75 -3.48 -7.06
CA GLN A 364 19.83 -2.90 -6.08
C GLN A 364 18.58 -3.76 -5.96
N GLY A 365 17.84 -3.56 -4.86
CA GLY A 365 16.54 -4.20 -4.68
C GLY A 365 16.58 -5.68 -4.33
N ALA A 366 15.43 -6.33 -4.47
CA ALA A 366 15.22 -7.76 -4.27
C ALA A 366 14.23 -8.31 -5.30
N GLY A 367 14.13 -9.63 -5.43
CA GLY A 367 13.26 -10.26 -6.41
C GLY A 367 13.06 -11.76 -6.17
N THR A 368 12.29 -12.40 -7.05
CA THR A 368 11.88 -13.81 -6.94
C THR A 368 12.57 -14.70 -7.97
N TYR A 369 13.78 -14.36 -8.39
CA TYR A 369 14.54 -15.14 -9.35
C TYR A 369 16.05 -15.01 -9.19
N HIS A 370 16.77 -15.96 -9.80
CA HIS A 370 18.21 -15.95 -9.99
C HIS A 370 18.57 -15.96 -11.47
N VAL A 371 19.60 -15.22 -11.85
CA VAL A 371 20.21 -15.24 -13.18
C VAL A 371 21.30 -16.30 -13.21
N VAL A 372 21.19 -17.23 -14.17
CA VAL A 372 22.27 -18.17 -14.52
C VAL A 372 22.75 -17.82 -15.92
N ALA A 373 23.97 -17.28 -16.00
CA ALA A 373 24.55 -16.78 -17.23
C ALA A 373 25.71 -17.65 -17.71
N THR A 374 25.87 -17.78 -19.01
CA THR A 374 27.05 -18.34 -19.68
C THR A 374 27.73 -17.20 -20.47
N ALA A 375 28.75 -17.51 -21.27
CA ALA A 375 29.36 -16.52 -22.16
C ALA A 375 28.38 -15.96 -23.22
N ASP A 376 27.41 -16.77 -23.66
CA ASP A 376 26.60 -16.48 -24.84
C ASP A 376 25.11 -16.27 -24.53
N LEU A 377 24.64 -16.62 -23.32
CA LEU A 377 23.23 -16.51 -22.93
C LEU A 377 23.04 -16.31 -21.43
N SER A 378 21.85 -15.88 -21.05
CA SER A 378 21.40 -15.85 -19.66
C SER A 378 19.97 -16.32 -19.55
N VAL A 379 19.68 -17.09 -18.50
CA VAL A 379 18.32 -17.48 -18.13
C VAL A 379 17.99 -16.97 -16.74
N LYS A 380 16.72 -16.61 -16.52
CA LYS A 380 16.16 -16.30 -15.21
C LYS A 380 15.47 -17.56 -14.70
N VAL A 381 15.80 -17.98 -13.49
CA VAL A 381 15.24 -19.17 -12.82
C VAL A 381 14.41 -18.68 -11.65
N SER A 382 13.12 -19.03 -11.63
CA SER A 382 12.20 -18.57 -10.59
C SER A 382 12.50 -19.23 -9.25
N ASP A 383 12.36 -18.47 -8.18
CA ASP A 383 12.45 -18.96 -6.80
C ASP A 383 11.11 -19.57 -6.33
N LEU A 384 10.04 -19.38 -7.11
CA LEU A 384 8.68 -19.77 -6.75
C LEU A 384 8.32 -21.19 -7.20
N GLY A 385 9.10 -21.76 -8.12
CA GLY A 385 8.94 -23.09 -8.68
C GLY A 385 9.94 -23.39 -9.80
N PRO A 386 9.83 -24.54 -10.48
CA PRO A 386 10.81 -25.02 -11.45
C PRO A 386 10.74 -24.32 -12.81
N TRP A 387 10.45 -23.02 -12.83
CA TRP A 387 10.20 -22.27 -14.06
C TRP A 387 11.41 -21.44 -14.47
N VAL A 388 11.67 -21.43 -15.77
CA VAL A 388 12.77 -20.72 -16.40
C VAL A 388 12.25 -19.81 -17.49
N MET A 389 12.78 -18.61 -17.54
CA MET A 389 12.58 -17.66 -18.62
C MET A 389 13.91 -17.35 -19.31
N ALA A 390 13.86 -17.20 -20.63
CA ALA A 390 14.97 -16.74 -21.44
C ALA A 390 14.56 -15.53 -22.29
N GLU A 391 15.39 -14.49 -22.30
CA GLU A 391 15.12 -13.27 -23.09
C GLU A 391 15.32 -13.47 -24.60
N SER A 392 15.91 -14.61 -24.99
CA SER A 392 16.15 -14.97 -26.38
C SER A 392 15.96 -16.47 -26.56
N ARG A 393 15.72 -16.87 -27.82
CA ARG A 393 15.52 -18.27 -28.18
C ARG A 393 16.73 -19.11 -27.77
N LEU A 394 16.52 -20.06 -26.87
CA LEU A 394 17.57 -20.95 -26.38
C LEU A 394 18.03 -21.95 -27.44
N PRO A 395 19.35 -22.26 -27.51
CA PRO A 395 19.84 -23.39 -28.26
C PRO A 395 19.18 -24.71 -27.82
N ALA A 396 18.95 -25.63 -28.75
CA ALA A 396 18.26 -26.89 -28.46
C ALA A 396 18.95 -27.74 -27.37
N ALA A 397 20.28 -27.66 -27.28
CA ALA A 397 21.06 -28.35 -26.24
C ALA A 397 20.83 -27.74 -24.84
N VAL A 398 20.69 -26.42 -24.75
CA VAL A 398 20.40 -25.69 -23.50
C VAL A 398 18.98 -26.01 -23.04
N HIS A 399 18.03 -25.96 -23.96
CA HIS A 399 16.64 -26.34 -23.67
C HIS A 399 16.57 -27.77 -23.15
N ARG A 400 17.24 -28.72 -23.81
CA ARG A 400 17.28 -30.11 -23.36
C ARG A 400 17.88 -30.24 -21.97
N ALA A 401 19.03 -29.62 -21.71
CA ALA A 401 19.72 -29.71 -20.43
C ALA A 401 18.83 -29.21 -19.27
N LEU A 402 18.13 -28.09 -19.46
CA LEU A 402 17.22 -27.55 -18.44
C LEU A 402 16.00 -28.47 -18.24
N THR A 403 15.38 -28.96 -19.32
CA THR A 403 14.24 -29.89 -19.21
C THR A 403 14.62 -31.21 -18.55
N GLU A 404 15.81 -31.76 -18.83
CA GLU A 404 16.32 -32.98 -18.16
C GLU A 404 16.63 -32.78 -16.68
N ALA A 405 16.76 -31.52 -16.23
CA ALA A 405 16.91 -31.14 -14.83
C ALA A 405 15.57 -30.80 -14.15
N ASP A 406 14.45 -31.25 -14.74
CA ASP A 406 13.08 -30.99 -14.29
C ASP A 406 12.73 -29.49 -14.23
N LEU A 407 13.36 -28.68 -15.08
CA LEU A 407 13.03 -27.26 -15.23
C LEU A 407 12.16 -27.02 -16.48
N GLU A 408 11.06 -26.31 -16.28
CA GLU A 408 10.12 -25.94 -17.32
C GLU A 408 10.47 -24.56 -17.88
N ILE A 409 10.78 -24.49 -19.18
CA ILE A 409 10.99 -23.23 -19.88
C ILE A 409 9.62 -22.73 -20.32
N LEU A 410 9.21 -21.57 -19.79
CA LEU A 410 7.91 -20.98 -20.10
C LEU A 410 7.94 -20.30 -21.46
N ASP A 411 6.83 -20.40 -22.20
CA ASP A 411 6.67 -19.72 -23.47
C ASP A 411 6.17 -18.28 -23.32
N ASP A 412 6.41 -17.46 -24.35
CA ASP A 412 6.01 -16.06 -24.38
C ASP A 412 4.48 -15.88 -24.25
N GLU A 413 3.70 -16.85 -24.74
CA GLU A 413 2.23 -16.79 -24.68
C GLU A 413 1.74 -16.87 -23.23
N LEU A 414 2.34 -17.71 -22.40
CA LEU A 414 2.01 -17.80 -20.98
C LEU A 414 2.59 -16.62 -20.19
N LEU A 415 3.85 -16.26 -20.44
CA LEU A 415 4.55 -15.19 -19.73
C LEU A 415 3.85 -13.83 -19.87
N THR A 416 3.31 -13.53 -21.05
CA THR A 416 2.64 -12.25 -21.34
C THR A 416 1.18 -12.18 -20.86
N ARG A 417 0.61 -13.27 -20.32
CA ARG A 417 -0.76 -13.24 -19.77
C ARG A 417 -0.82 -12.39 -18.52
N THR A 418 -1.86 -11.57 -18.43
CA THR A 418 -2.13 -10.73 -17.27
C THR A 418 -2.82 -11.51 -16.16
N PHE A 419 -2.34 -11.36 -14.93
CA PHE A 419 -2.97 -11.90 -13.73
C PHE A 419 -3.82 -10.82 -13.03
N GLU A 420 -5.11 -10.78 -13.35
CA GLU A 420 -6.05 -9.80 -12.78
C GLU A 420 -6.38 -10.02 -11.30
N GLY A 421 -6.87 -8.97 -10.65
CA GLY A 421 -7.41 -9.03 -9.29
C GLY A 421 -6.36 -9.05 -8.17
N LEU A 422 -5.07 -8.96 -8.50
CA LEU A 422 -3.95 -9.00 -7.57
C LEU A 422 -3.05 -7.76 -7.73
N PRO A 423 -3.37 -6.64 -7.05
CA PRO A 423 -2.62 -5.39 -7.14
C PRO A 423 -1.30 -5.49 -6.37
N VAL A 424 -0.25 -5.96 -7.05
CA VAL A 424 1.12 -5.98 -6.56
C VAL A 424 1.79 -4.66 -6.93
N TYR A 425 2.52 -4.06 -6.00
CA TYR A 425 3.25 -2.83 -6.29
C TYR A 425 4.39 -3.10 -7.26
N PHE A 426 4.52 -2.34 -8.34
CA PHE A 426 5.61 -2.47 -9.30
C PHE A 426 5.95 -1.11 -9.91
N PHE A 427 7.17 -0.63 -9.71
CA PHE A 427 7.70 0.65 -10.27
C PHE A 427 6.78 1.88 -10.19
N GLY A 428 6.09 2.07 -9.07
CA GLY A 428 5.20 3.23 -8.93
C GLY A 428 3.76 2.96 -9.31
N ASP A 429 3.41 1.73 -9.70
CA ASP A 429 2.06 1.35 -10.08
C ASP A 429 1.57 0.10 -9.32
N ARG A 430 0.28 -0.20 -9.44
CA ARG A 430 -0.41 -1.38 -8.90
C ARG A 430 -1.40 -2.00 -9.90
N GLU A 431 -1.21 -1.70 -11.18
CA GLU A 431 -1.96 -2.35 -12.27
C GLU A 431 -1.70 -3.87 -12.26
N PRO A 432 -2.62 -4.67 -12.82
CA PRO A 432 -2.42 -6.10 -13.00
C PRO A 432 -1.09 -6.41 -13.70
N LEU A 433 -0.33 -7.34 -13.11
CA LEU A 433 0.98 -7.74 -13.61
C LEU A 433 0.88 -8.97 -14.53
N SER A 434 1.89 -9.15 -15.39
CA SER A 434 2.03 -10.35 -16.20
C SER A 434 2.48 -11.57 -15.38
N ILE A 435 2.34 -12.78 -15.91
CA ILE A 435 2.91 -14.00 -15.31
C ILE A 435 4.43 -13.87 -15.20
N GLU A 436 5.09 -13.28 -16.20
CA GLU A 436 6.52 -12.95 -16.15
C GLU A 436 6.86 -12.10 -14.93
N ASP A 437 6.20 -10.94 -14.78
CA ASP A 437 6.48 -10.01 -13.68
C ASP A 437 6.21 -10.62 -12.31
N LEU A 438 5.27 -11.57 -12.20
CA LEU A 438 4.92 -12.21 -10.94
C LEU A 438 5.84 -13.38 -10.58
N LEU A 439 6.34 -14.14 -11.56
CA LEU A 439 7.25 -15.27 -11.33
C LEU A 439 8.72 -14.83 -11.26
N PHE A 440 9.07 -13.78 -12.01
CA PHE A 440 10.41 -13.20 -12.11
C PHE A 440 10.42 -11.76 -11.62
N TYR A 441 9.72 -11.52 -10.51
CA TYR A 441 9.56 -10.21 -9.90
C TYR A 441 10.92 -9.62 -9.48
N TRP A 442 11.09 -8.33 -9.69
CA TRP A 442 12.20 -7.54 -9.12
C TRP A 442 11.72 -6.12 -8.84
N GLN A 443 12.21 -5.55 -7.74
CA GLN A 443 11.93 -4.18 -7.34
C GLN A 443 13.12 -3.58 -6.61
N ASP A 444 13.38 -2.30 -6.85
CA ASP A 444 14.52 -1.52 -6.33
C ASP A 444 14.45 -1.15 -4.84
#